data_AF-A0A371H0P1-F1
#
_entry.id   AF-A0A371H0P1-F1
#
_cell.length_a   1.000
_cell.length_b   1.000
_cell.length_c   1.000
_cell.angle_alpha   90.00
_cell.angle_beta   90.00
_cell.angle_gamma   90.00
#
_symmetry.space_group_name_H-M   'P 1'
#
loop_
_entity.id
_entity.type
_entity.pdbx_description
1 polymer ?
#
loop_
_entity_poly.entity_id
_entity_poly.type
_entity_poly.pdbx_seq_one_letter_code
_entity_poly.pdbx_strand_id
1 'polypeptide(L)'
;MHLHVFVAQKPESMSDEEWDFEHQQFKEDTSLSDHLNKFQGFIDQMSGMGIKFEDEIFGLLLLNSLSESWETFKVSITNSTPNGVVSLQMVNGSILNKEMRRKAQGSSSQSE
;
A
#
# COMPACT_ATOMS: atom_id res chain seq x y z
N MET A 1 -14.36 10.85 -21.71
CA MET A 1 -14.08 10.12 -20.45
C MET A 1 -12.66 10.44 -20.07
N HIS A 2 -12.45 11.36 -19.13
CA HIS A 2 -11.11 11.80 -18.71
C HIS A 2 -10.81 11.12 -17.38
N LEU A 3 -9.95 10.11 -17.41
CA LEU A 3 -9.43 9.46 -16.22
C LEU A 3 -8.52 10.48 -15.52
N HIS A 4 -8.91 10.95 -14.33
CA HIS A 4 -8.05 11.78 -13.48
C HIS A 4 -6.97 10.89 -12.87
N VAL A 5 -5.94 10.64 -13.66
CA VAL A 5 -4.76 9.87 -13.27
C VAL A 5 -3.65 10.89 -13.05
N PHE A 6 -3.37 11.14 -11.77
CA PHE A 6 -2.29 11.97 -11.20
C PHE A 6 -2.47 13.50 -11.27
N VAL A 7 -3.00 14.10 -10.20
CA VAL A 7 -2.78 15.52 -9.91
C VAL A 7 -1.58 15.61 -8.95
N ALA A 8 -0.51 16.28 -9.38
CA ALA A 8 0.72 16.47 -8.60
C ALA A 8 0.63 17.59 -7.55
N GLN A 9 -0.47 18.34 -7.53
CA GLN A 9 -0.72 19.47 -6.61
C GLN A 9 -2.07 19.33 -5.93
N LYS A 10 -2.10 19.61 -4.63
CA LYS A 10 -3.35 19.62 -3.84
C LYS A 10 -4.30 20.68 -4.40
N PRO A 11 -5.52 20.33 -4.85
CA PRO A 11 -6.53 21.30 -5.23
C PRO A 11 -6.93 22.17 -4.04
N GLU A 12 -7.17 23.47 -4.26
CA GLU A 12 -7.63 24.39 -3.20
C GLU A 12 -8.99 23.98 -2.60
N SER A 13 -9.79 23.19 -3.32
CA SER A 13 -11.09 22.68 -2.88
C SER A 13 -11.02 21.41 -2.02
N MET A 14 -9.83 20.82 -1.84
CA MET A 14 -9.63 19.53 -1.19
C MET A 14 -9.04 19.73 0.21
N SER A 15 -9.58 19.05 1.21
CA SER A 15 -9.07 19.16 2.59
C SER A 15 -7.69 18.50 2.71
N ASP A 16 -6.91 18.89 3.73
CA ASP A 16 -5.62 18.24 3.99
C ASP A 16 -5.80 16.76 4.33
N GLU A 17 -6.85 16.40 5.06
CA GLU A 17 -7.17 15.02 5.42
C GLU A 17 -7.60 14.19 4.21
N GLU A 18 -8.39 14.78 3.30
CA GLU A 18 -8.85 14.14 2.07
C GLU A 18 -7.70 13.99 1.06
N TRP A 19 -6.83 15.00 0.97
CA TRP A 19 -5.61 14.94 0.18
C TRP A 19 -4.61 13.92 0.74
N ASP A 20 -4.41 13.88 2.06
CA ASP A 20 -3.54 12.92 2.72
C ASP A 20 -4.12 11.50 2.68
N PHE A 21 -5.42 11.32 2.45
CA PHE A 21 -6.07 10.04 2.21
C PHE A 21 -5.86 9.58 0.76
N GLU A 22 -6.10 10.45 -0.22
CA GLU A 22 -5.93 10.16 -1.65
C GLU A 22 -4.45 10.02 -2.06
N HIS A 23 -3.56 10.72 -1.35
CA HIS A 23 -2.10 10.69 -1.54
C HIS A 23 -1.37 10.00 -0.39
N GLN A 24 -2.06 9.11 0.35
CA GLN A 24 -1.47 8.28 1.40
C GLN A 24 -0.56 7.19 0.82
N GLN A 25 0.50 7.61 0.14
CA GLN A 25 1.62 6.73 -0.12
C GLN A 25 2.32 6.49 1.22
N PHE A 26 2.60 5.23 1.51
CA PHE A 26 3.56 4.86 2.52
C PHE A 26 4.79 5.78 2.39
N LYS A 27 5.13 6.54 3.42
CA LYS A 27 6.37 7.33 3.43
C LYS A 27 7.45 6.42 4.02
N GLU A 28 8.59 6.28 3.36
CA GLU A 28 9.68 5.39 3.82
C GLU A 28 10.13 5.68 5.26
N ASP A 29 9.91 6.90 5.72
CA ASP A 29 10.20 7.40 7.06
C ASP A 29 9.23 6.85 8.14
N THR A 30 8.11 6.25 7.73
CA THR A 30 7.11 5.65 8.61
C THR A 30 7.34 4.15 8.70
N SER A 31 7.16 3.53 9.87
CA SER A 31 7.35 2.09 9.95
C SER A 31 6.29 1.34 9.13
N LEU A 32 6.71 0.31 8.40
CA LEU A 32 5.78 -0.53 7.63
C LEU A 32 4.67 -1.11 8.52
N SER A 33 4.99 -1.44 9.77
CA SER A 33 4.03 -1.95 10.75
C SER A 33 2.96 -0.90 11.08
N ASP A 34 3.33 0.37 11.25
CA ASP A 34 2.35 1.44 11.48
C ASP A 34 1.44 1.65 10.28
N HIS A 35 1.98 1.53 9.06
CA HIS A 35 1.19 1.59 7.82
C HIS A 35 0.15 0.47 7.74
N LEU A 36 0.58 -0.78 7.98
CA LEU A 36 -0.33 -1.94 7.98
C LEU A 36 -1.41 -1.82 9.08
N ASN A 37 -1.04 -1.30 10.26
CA ASN A 37 -2.00 -1.08 11.35
C ASN A 37 -3.04 0.00 11.00
N LYS A 38 -2.61 1.11 10.37
CA LYS A 38 -3.54 2.15 9.88
C LYS A 38 -4.48 1.61 8.82
N PHE A 39 -3.95 0.83 7.87
CA PHE A 39 -4.75 0.19 6.83
C PHE A 39 -5.78 -0.79 7.42
N GLN A 40 -5.41 -1.55 8.45
CA GLN A 40 -6.36 -2.40 9.17
C GLN A 40 -7.47 -1.58 9.85
N GLY A 41 -7.12 -0.46 10.49
CA GLY A 41 -8.11 0.45 11.08
C GLY A 41 -9.10 0.99 10.05
N PHE A 42 -8.65 1.27 8.83
CA PHE A 42 -9.51 1.63 7.70
C PHE A 42 -10.48 0.50 7.32
N ILE A 43 -9.99 -0.74 7.21
CA ILE A 43 -10.84 -1.91 6.97
C ILE A 43 -11.91 -2.07 8.06
N ASP A 44 -11.50 -1.97 9.33
CA ASP A 44 -12.38 -2.12 10.48
C ASP A 44 -13.45 -1.02 10.50
N GLN A 45 -13.08 0.21 10.15
CA GLN A 45 -14.01 1.34 10.05
C GLN A 45 -15.07 1.11 8.97
N MET A 46 -14.67 0.69 7.76
CA MET A 46 -15.61 0.38 6.69
C MET A 46 -16.57 -0.74 7.08
N SER A 47 -16.03 -1.81 7.69
CA SER A 47 -16.83 -2.92 8.21
C SER A 47 -17.83 -2.44 9.28
N GLY A 48 -17.40 -1.56 10.19
CA GLY A 48 -18.25 -0.93 11.20
C GLY A 48 -19.36 -0.04 10.62
N MET A 49 -19.12 0.56 9.45
CA MET A 49 -20.13 1.30 8.67
C MET A 49 -21.06 0.38 7.86
N GLY A 50 -20.86 -0.94 7.91
CA GLY A 50 -21.62 -1.92 7.13
C GLY A 50 -21.21 -2.02 5.66
N ILE A 51 -20.11 -1.35 5.28
CA ILE A 51 -19.54 -1.40 3.94
C ILE A 51 -18.66 -2.65 3.85
N LYS A 52 -18.94 -3.51 2.86
CA LYS A 52 -18.19 -4.75 2.63
C LYS A 52 -17.60 -4.70 1.22
N PHE A 53 -16.31 -4.91 1.14
CA PHE A 53 -15.59 -5.12 -0.12
C PHE A 53 -15.06 -6.54 -0.17
N GLU A 54 -14.86 -7.04 -1.38
CA GLU A 54 -14.13 -8.27 -1.62
C GLU A 54 -12.67 -8.13 -1.15
N ASP A 55 -12.10 -9.21 -0.64
CA ASP A 55 -10.72 -9.25 -0.16
C ASP A 55 -9.69 -8.80 -1.22
N GLU A 56 -10.01 -9.03 -2.49
CA GLU A 56 -9.23 -8.62 -3.65
C GLU A 56 -9.12 -7.09 -3.76
N ILE A 57 -10.19 -6.37 -3.44
CA ILE A 57 -10.21 -4.91 -3.45
C ILE A 57 -9.28 -4.37 -2.37
N PHE A 58 -9.33 -4.95 -1.16
CA PHE A 58 -8.41 -4.56 -0.09
C PHE A 58 -6.96 -4.92 -0.41
N GLY A 59 -6.70 -6.07 -1.06
CA GLY A 59 -5.37 -6.44 -1.52
C GLY A 59 -4.80 -5.43 -2.51
N LEU A 60 -5.59 -5.02 -3.51
CA LEU A 60 -5.19 -4.02 -4.49
C LEU A 60 -5.00 -2.63 -3.87
N LEU A 61 -5.89 -2.20 -2.97
CA LEU A 61 -5.75 -0.92 -2.26
C LEU A 61 -4.47 -0.90 -1.40
N LEU A 62 -4.21 -1.97 -0.65
CA LEU A 62 -2.98 -2.09 0.14
C LEU A 62 -1.75 -2.03 -0.76
N LEU A 63 -1.77 -2.75 -1.89
CA LEU A 63 -0.66 -2.76 -2.83
C LEU A 63 -0.41 -1.36 -3.41
N ASN A 64 -1.46 -0.62 -3.78
CA ASN A 64 -1.36 0.74 -4.32
C ASN A 64 -0.95 1.79 -3.27
N SER A 65 -1.24 1.55 -1.99
CA SER A 65 -0.81 2.43 -0.89
C SER A 65 0.69 2.40 -0.63
N LEU A 66 1.44 1.46 -1.21
CA LEU A 66 2.89 1.41 -1.06
C LEU A 66 3.57 2.53 -1.84
N SER A 67 4.67 3.02 -1.27
CA SER A 67 5.49 4.10 -1.83
C SER A 67 6.04 3.77 -3.22
N GLU A 68 6.45 4.80 -3.95
CA GLU A 68 7.09 4.65 -5.27
C GLU A 68 8.35 3.75 -5.23
N SER A 69 9.08 3.70 -4.11
CA SER A 69 10.26 2.81 -3.99
C SER A 69 9.91 1.32 -4.04
N TRP A 70 8.62 0.97 -3.91
CA TRP A 70 8.11 -0.38 -4.06
C TRP A 70 7.54 -0.67 -5.46
N GLU A 71 7.69 0.21 -6.45
CA GLU A 71 7.06 0.01 -7.77
C GLU A 71 7.43 -1.32 -8.45
N THR A 72 8.72 -1.67 -8.44
CA THR A 72 9.15 -2.96 -9.00
C THR A 72 8.51 -4.16 -8.28
N PHE A 73 8.22 -4.02 -6.97
CA PHE A 73 7.50 -5.04 -6.23
C PHE A 73 6.03 -5.10 -6.64
N LYS A 74 5.36 -3.94 -6.79
CA LYS A 74 3.96 -3.88 -7.25
C LYS A 74 3.80 -4.60 -8.59
N VAL A 75 4.67 -4.30 -9.56
CA VAL A 75 4.71 -4.99 -10.86
C VAL A 75 4.99 -6.49 -10.72
N SER A 76 5.92 -6.88 -9.85
CA SER A 76 6.22 -8.30 -9.63
C SER A 76 5.01 -9.07 -9.08
N ILE A 77 4.25 -8.49 -8.16
CA ILE A 77 3.06 -9.12 -7.59
C ILE A 77 1.97 -9.28 -8.65
N THR A 78 1.66 -8.22 -9.38
CA THR A 78 0.63 -8.27 -10.44
C THR A 78 0.97 -9.26 -11.55
N ASN A 79 2.25 -9.40 -11.89
CA ASN A 79 2.72 -10.36 -12.89
C ASN A 79 2.79 -11.81 -12.37
N SER A 80 2.83 -12.00 -11.05
CA SER A 80 2.94 -13.33 -10.42
C SER A 80 1.58 -13.99 -10.18
N THR A 81 0.47 -13.29 -10.42
CA THR A 81 -0.90 -13.80 -10.26
C THR A 81 -1.48 -14.22 -11.62
N PRO A 82 -1.36 -15.50 -12.02
CA PRO A 82 -1.82 -15.97 -13.33
C PRO A 82 -3.35 -15.91 -13.51
N ASN A 83 -4.11 -15.88 -12.42
CA ASN A 83 -5.56 -15.73 -12.42
C ASN A 83 -6.02 -14.29 -12.10
N GLY A 84 -5.09 -13.34 -11.93
CA GLY A 84 -5.37 -11.94 -11.59
C GLY A 84 -5.91 -11.69 -10.18
N VAL A 85 -6.07 -12.73 -9.35
CA VAL A 85 -6.58 -12.61 -7.98
C VAL A 85 -5.46 -12.22 -7.02
N VAL A 86 -5.52 -10.99 -6.50
CA VAL A 86 -4.58 -10.43 -5.52
C VAL A 86 -5.30 -10.30 -4.17
N SER A 87 -5.21 -11.32 -3.33
CA SER A 87 -5.85 -11.30 -2.00
C SER A 87 -5.08 -10.42 -1.00
N LEU A 88 -5.79 -9.83 -0.03
CA LEU A 88 -5.18 -9.01 1.01
C LEU A 88 -4.12 -9.79 1.80
N GLN A 89 -4.43 -11.04 2.15
CA GLN A 89 -3.52 -11.91 2.88
C GLN A 89 -2.23 -12.19 2.10
N MET A 90 -2.33 -12.38 0.77
CA MET A 90 -1.16 -12.60 -0.09
C MET A 90 -0.29 -11.34 -0.16
N VAL A 91 -0.91 -10.17 -0.35
CA VAL A 91 -0.19 -8.90 -0.42
C VAL A 91 0.53 -8.62 0.90
N ASN A 92 -0.17 -8.75 2.03
CA ASN A 92 0.40 -8.52 3.35
C ASN A 92 1.62 -9.42 3.62
N GLY A 93 1.49 -10.73 3.39
CA GLY A 93 2.62 -11.66 3.54
C GLY A 93 3.80 -11.35 2.60
N SER A 94 3.51 -10.94 1.37
CA SER A 94 4.53 -10.60 0.37
C SER A 94 5.29 -9.32 0.72
N ILE A 95 4.58 -8.31 1.24
CA ILE A 95 5.16 -7.05 1.73
C ILE A 95 6.12 -7.34 2.89
N LEU A 96 5.67 -8.11 3.90
CA LEU A 96 6.50 -8.49 5.04
C LEU A 96 7.76 -9.25 4.62
N ASN A 97 7.63 -10.20 3.70
CA ASN A 97 8.78 -10.94 3.16
C ASN A 97 9.77 -10.02 2.44
N LYS A 98 9.30 -9.09 1.61
CA LYS A 98 10.21 -8.14 0.93
C LYS A 98 10.91 -7.23 1.94
N GLU A 99 10.19 -6.78 2.97
CA GLU A 99 10.78 -5.92 3.99
C GLU A 99 11.86 -6.63 4.81
N MET A 100 11.63 -7.89 5.20
CA MET A 100 12.65 -8.71 5.86
C MET A 100 13.92 -8.83 5.00
N ARG A 101 13.77 -9.03 3.69
CA ARG A 101 14.90 -9.12 2.75
C ARG A 101 15.67 -7.80 2.65
N ARG A 102 14.98 -6.66 2.56
CA ARG A 102 15.63 -5.33 2.55
C ARG A 102 16.43 -5.08 3.82
N LYS A 103 15.86 -5.39 4.98
CA LYS A 103 16.56 -5.24 6.26
C LYS A 103 17.79 -6.14 6.37
N ALA A 104 17.69 -7.40 5.91
CA ALA A 104 18.82 -8.32 5.89
C ALA A 104 19.95 -7.90 4.93
N GLN A 105 19.62 -7.24 3.82
CA GLN A 105 20.61 -6.72 2.87
C GLN A 105 21.23 -5.39 3.33
N GLY A 106 20.47 -4.52 3.98
CA GLY A 106 20.97 -3.27 4.57
C GLY A 106 21.92 -3.47 5.76
N SER A 107 21.80 -4.59 6.48
CA SER A 107 22.71 -4.93 7.59
C SER A 107 24.09 -5.43 7.14
N SER A 108 24.30 -5.69 5.84
CA SER A 108 25.59 -6.21 5.34
C SER A 108 26.65 -5.14 5.12
N SER A 109 26.30 -3.84 5.22
CA SER A 109 27.24 -2.73 4.99
C SER A 109 27.83 -2.14 6.27
N GLN A 110 27.57 -2.76 7.43
CA GLN A 110 28.15 -2.37 8.72
C GLN A 110 28.92 -3.53 9.34
N SER A 111 29.92 -4.02 8.60
CA SER A 111 31.05 -4.77 9.17
C SER A 111 32.30 -4.16 8.55
N GLU A 112 33.04 -3.41 9.36
CA GLU A 112 34.41 -2.95 9.08
C GLU A 112 35.36 -4.13 8.88
#